data_AF-A0A1F4YBA5-F1
#
_entry.id   AF-A0A1F4YBA5-F1
#
_cell.length_a   1.000
_cell.length_b   1.000
_cell.length_c   1.000
_cell.angle_alpha   90.00
_cell.angle_beta   90.00
_cell.angle_gamma   90.00
#
_symmetry.space_group_name_H-M   'P 1'
#
loop_
_entity.id
_entity.type
_entity.pdbx_description
1 polymer ?
#
loop_
_entity_poly.entity_id
_entity_poly.type
_entity_poly.pdbx_seq_one_letter_code
_entity_poly.pdbx_strand_id
1 'polypeptide(L)'
;MRKKAIIAFTAIMAIYLILLIPGPEPAATKGSEKAPFAWNQDETWLEFEKRFLEFKRLGCESLAAQIGLSIDLNFRLLDSLSAIPIGPESSLLLRLEDGMFSSAVMIAACPQYLSSFQALAVRLRNEVKSQSCHWDMRQGPAQVAAYRLMYGTRAALEEIMLQAGSDSLSPLLYCRNEPSMTASAKILGVGIHSGDILISRGGAPTSALIARGNNFQGNFSHAALVYVDPESNLAKIIESHIERGVTISSPEDYLRDTKLRVMVLRLRHDLQQLVTDPTLPHRAAQSALNEAESRHIPYDFRMDAGEAMEKYCSEVVSEPYGTAGVRLWTKATHISSPGAVAWLSAFGVRNFETEAPSDLEYDPQLAVVAEWRDIETLWKDHVDNAVIDAMLEAADRGEKLTYNIYLLPMARIAKVYSWVLNRLGMVGPIPEGMSAEAALKNKGFSKRHAAIKARMLILARQFQEVAGYRPPYWELLRLARQAKQEIDG
;
A
#
# COMPACT_ATOMS: atom_id res chain seq x y z
N MET A 1 -43.45 -31.40 -29.32
CA MET A 1 -42.67 -30.81 -28.21
C MET A 1 -41.20 -31.24 -28.21
N ARG A 2 -40.88 -32.54 -28.34
CA ARG A 2 -39.51 -33.08 -28.35
C ARG A 2 -38.54 -32.43 -29.35
N LYS A 3 -38.98 -32.19 -30.61
CA LYS A 3 -38.15 -31.52 -31.65
C LYS A 3 -37.82 -30.06 -31.31
N LYS A 4 -38.77 -29.30 -30.75
CA LYS A 4 -38.53 -27.91 -30.30
C LYS A 4 -37.58 -27.85 -29.11
N ALA A 5 -37.71 -28.80 -28.17
CA ALA A 5 -36.79 -28.92 -27.03
C ALA A 5 -35.36 -29.28 -27.48
N ILE A 6 -35.21 -30.20 -28.44
CA ILE A 6 -33.90 -30.54 -29.00
C ILE A 6 -33.27 -29.33 -29.69
N ILE A 7 -34.03 -28.60 -30.53
CA ILE A 7 -33.52 -27.39 -31.20
C ILE A 7 -33.09 -26.33 -30.18
N ALA A 8 -33.90 -26.08 -29.15
CA ALA A 8 -33.56 -25.13 -28.10
C ALA A 8 -32.30 -25.55 -27.32
N PHE A 9 -32.17 -26.83 -26.97
CA PHE A 9 -30.99 -27.36 -26.30
C PHE A 9 -29.73 -27.24 -27.17
N THR A 10 -29.81 -27.61 -28.45
CA THR A 10 -28.69 -27.47 -29.39
C THR A 10 -28.27 -26.01 -29.57
N ALA A 11 -29.23 -25.08 -29.63
CA ALA A 11 -28.95 -23.64 -29.71
C ALA A 11 -28.25 -23.12 -28.45
N ILE A 12 -28.74 -23.49 -27.26
CA ILE A 12 -28.09 -23.12 -25.98
C ILE A 12 -26.68 -23.68 -25.91
N MET A 13 -26.49 -24.94 -26.31
CA MET A 13 -25.17 -25.58 -26.32
C MET A 13 -24.22 -24.90 -27.31
N ALA A 14 -24.70 -24.53 -28.50
CA ALA A 14 -23.89 -23.78 -29.48
C ALA A 14 -23.50 -22.39 -28.95
N ILE A 15 -24.43 -21.65 -28.33
CA ILE A 15 -24.13 -20.35 -27.70
C ILE A 15 -23.10 -20.52 -26.58
N TYR A 16 -23.26 -21.54 -25.73
CA TYR A 16 -22.30 -21.84 -24.66
C TYR A 16 -20.90 -22.13 -25.22
N LEU A 17 -20.80 -22.95 -26.28
CA LEU A 17 -19.52 -23.25 -26.95
C LEU A 17 -18.88 -22.01 -27.58
N ILE A 18 -19.67 -21.11 -28.16
CA ILE A 18 -19.17 -19.83 -28.68
C ILE A 18 -18.65 -18.96 -27.52
N LEU A 19 -19.40 -18.87 -26.42
CA LEU A 19 -19.01 -18.10 -25.25
C LEU A 19 -17.81 -18.69 -24.49
N LEU A 20 -17.43 -19.94 -24.75
CA LEU A 20 -16.22 -20.57 -24.20
C LEU A 20 -14.93 -20.16 -24.94
N ILE A 21 -15.03 -19.59 -26.14
CA ILE A 21 -13.84 -19.19 -26.90
C ILE A 21 -13.12 -18.07 -26.14
N PRO A 22 -11.87 -18.28 -25.68
CA PRO A 22 -11.14 -17.28 -24.92
C PRO A 22 -10.84 -16.06 -25.79
N GLY A 23 -10.89 -14.87 -25.19
CA GLY A 23 -10.40 -13.66 -25.84
C GLY A 23 -8.87 -13.71 -26.08
N PRO A 24 -8.34 -12.85 -26.97
CA PRO A 24 -6.90 -12.74 -27.17
C PRO A 24 -6.21 -12.40 -25.84
N GLU A 25 -5.08 -13.04 -25.55
CA GLU A 25 -4.25 -12.61 -24.42
C GLU A 25 -3.77 -11.18 -24.68
N PRO A 26 -3.79 -10.29 -23.67
CA PRO A 26 -3.18 -8.98 -23.80
C PRO A 26 -1.75 -9.12 -24.31
N ALA A 27 -1.36 -8.29 -25.28
CA ALA A 27 0.02 -8.26 -25.75
C ALA A 27 0.97 -8.10 -24.56
N ALA A 28 2.11 -8.80 -24.61
CA ALA A 28 3.13 -8.68 -23.59
C ALA A 28 3.63 -7.23 -23.55
N THR A 29 3.11 -6.46 -22.60
CA THR A 29 3.61 -5.14 -22.27
C THR A 29 4.99 -5.33 -21.64
N LYS A 30 6.00 -4.64 -22.17
CA LYS A 30 7.29 -4.59 -21.49
C LYS A 30 7.10 -3.77 -20.21
N GLY A 31 7.57 -4.29 -19.08
CA GLY A 31 7.72 -3.50 -17.86
C GLY A 31 8.74 -2.38 -18.04
N SER A 32 8.91 -1.57 -17.00
CA SER A 32 9.97 -0.57 -16.99
C SER A 32 11.36 -1.24 -17.01
N GLU A 33 12.35 -0.62 -17.65
CA GLU A 33 13.72 -1.15 -17.72
C GLU A 33 14.53 -0.97 -16.42
N LYS A 34 13.94 -0.37 -15.38
CA LYS A 34 14.62 -0.12 -14.10
C LYS A 34 14.69 -1.39 -13.23
N ALA A 35 15.77 -1.56 -12.50
CA ALA A 35 15.90 -2.67 -11.55
C ALA A 35 15.03 -2.43 -10.30
N PRO A 36 14.30 -3.45 -9.81
CA PRO A 36 13.70 -3.42 -8.48
C PRO A 36 14.74 -3.22 -7.38
N PHE A 37 14.36 -2.53 -6.31
CA PHE A 37 15.15 -2.45 -5.09
C PHE A 37 15.22 -3.82 -4.43
N ALA A 38 16.41 -4.22 -4.02
CA ALA A 38 16.64 -5.40 -3.23
C ALA A 38 17.50 -5.04 -2.02
N TRP A 39 17.12 -5.54 -0.85
CA TRP A 39 17.93 -5.37 0.36
C TRP A 39 19.26 -6.11 0.24
N ASN A 40 19.23 -7.36 -0.24
CA ASN A 40 20.39 -8.25 -0.33
C ASN A 40 21.17 -8.37 0.99
N GLN A 41 20.45 -8.49 2.11
CA GLN A 41 21.03 -8.55 3.46
C GLN A 41 20.57 -9.80 4.25
N ASP A 42 20.32 -10.92 3.58
CA ASP A 42 19.81 -12.14 4.22
C ASP A 42 20.66 -12.60 5.41
N GLU A 43 21.99 -12.53 5.28
CA GLU A 43 22.93 -12.85 6.37
C GLU A 43 22.75 -11.91 7.58
N THR A 44 22.48 -10.63 7.33
CA THR A 44 22.26 -9.63 8.39
C THR A 44 20.94 -9.89 9.11
N TRP A 45 19.87 -10.25 8.39
CA TRP A 45 18.58 -10.59 8.98
C TRP A 45 18.68 -11.83 9.89
N LEU A 46 19.38 -12.86 9.43
CA LEU A 46 19.64 -14.06 10.23
C LEU A 46 20.48 -13.75 11.48
N GLU A 47 21.45 -12.83 11.37
CA GLU A 47 22.25 -12.40 12.51
C GLU A 47 21.43 -11.59 13.53
N PHE A 48 20.52 -10.72 13.07
CA PHE A 48 19.59 -10.01 13.95
C PHE A 48 18.66 -10.96 14.70
N GLU A 49 18.18 -12.03 14.05
CA GLU A 49 17.37 -13.05 14.72
C GLU A 49 18.14 -13.75 15.85
N LYS A 50 19.40 -14.15 15.61
CA LYS A 50 20.26 -14.76 16.63
C LYS A 50 20.47 -13.81 17.81
N ARG A 51 20.83 -12.55 17.53
CA ARG A 51 21.06 -11.53 18.57
C ARG A 51 19.78 -11.25 19.36
N PHE A 52 18.62 -11.21 18.72
CA PHE A 52 17.33 -11.10 19.41
C PHE A 52 17.12 -12.23 20.43
N LEU A 53 17.42 -13.48 20.05
CA LEU A 53 17.32 -14.62 20.96
C LEU A 53 18.31 -14.55 22.11
N GLU A 54 19.54 -14.11 21.85
CA GLU A 54 20.54 -13.87 22.89
C GLU A 54 20.07 -12.80 23.88
N PHE A 55 19.54 -11.68 23.37
CA PHE A 55 18.99 -10.60 24.19
C PHE A 55 17.78 -11.05 25.02
N LYS A 56 16.87 -11.86 24.46
CA LYS A 56 15.76 -12.45 25.23
C LYS A 56 16.27 -13.32 26.40
N ARG A 57 17.38 -14.05 26.22
CA ARG A 57 17.99 -14.87 27.28
C ARG A 57 18.68 -14.04 28.35
N LEU A 58 19.34 -12.94 27.97
CA LEU A 58 20.01 -12.03 28.92
C LEU A 58 19.04 -11.29 29.82
N GLY A 59 17.82 -11.04 29.32
CA GLY A 59 16.78 -10.33 30.05
C GLY A 59 16.99 -8.82 30.08
N CYS A 60 15.91 -8.09 30.35
CA CYS A 60 15.88 -6.65 30.11
C CYS A 60 16.59 -5.80 31.15
N GLU A 61 16.74 -6.28 32.38
CA GLU A 61 17.52 -5.59 33.40
C GLU A 61 18.99 -5.48 32.98
N SER A 62 19.56 -6.58 32.46
CA SER A 62 20.92 -6.64 31.95
C SER A 62 21.14 -5.72 30.74
N LEU A 63 20.11 -5.55 29.91
CA LEU A 63 20.19 -4.75 28.68
C LEU A 63 19.84 -3.27 28.87
N ALA A 64 19.29 -2.87 30.01
CA ALA A 64 18.73 -1.54 30.23
C ALA A 64 19.74 -0.41 29.91
N ALA A 65 20.97 -0.52 30.41
CA ALA A 65 22.01 0.48 30.16
C ALA A 65 22.40 0.56 28.67
N GLN A 66 22.53 -0.60 28.00
CA GLN A 66 22.89 -0.66 26.59
C GLN A 66 21.78 -0.08 25.70
N ILE A 67 20.52 -0.40 26.00
CA ILE A 67 19.35 0.14 25.29
C ILE A 67 19.28 1.66 25.47
N GLY A 68 19.44 2.16 26.69
CA GLY A 68 19.48 3.60 26.96
C GLY A 68 20.55 4.32 26.15
N LEU A 69 21.79 3.82 26.18
CA LEU A 69 22.90 4.39 25.39
C LEU A 69 22.63 4.37 23.87
N SER A 70 22.01 3.30 23.37
CA SER A 70 21.66 3.16 21.96
C SER A 70 20.59 4.18 21.54
N ILE A 71 19.57 4.38 22.37
CA ILE A 71 18.51 5.38 22.13
C ILE A 71 19.12 6.79 22.12
N ASP A 72 19.92 7.13 23.12
CA ASP A 72 20.58 8.44 23.22
C ASP A 72 21.51 8.72 22.04
N LEU A 73 22.24 7.71 21.59
CA LEU A 73 23.10 7.83 20.41
C LEU A 73 22.28 8.15 19.16
N ASN A 74 21.17 7.46 18.93
CA ASN A 74 20.31 7.72 17.77
C ASN A 74 19.68 9.11 17.84
N PHE A 75 19.26 9.58 19.01
CA PHE A 75 18.79 10.97 19.16
C PHE A 75 19.89 11.99 18.82
N ARG A 76 21.15 11.79 19.25
CA ARG A 76 22.27 12.67 18.88
C ARG A 76 22.58 12.66 17.39
N LEU A 77 22.45 11.51 16.73
CA LEU A 77 22.61 11.41 15.28
C LEU A 77 21.47 12.17 14.57
N LEU A 78 20.25 12.12 15.09
CA LEU A 78 19.11 12.90 14.59
C LEU A 78 19.26 14.40 14.84
N ASP A 79 19.81 14.81 15.98
CA ASP A 79 20.19 16.21 16.22
C ASP A 79 21.19 16.69 15.16
N SER A 80 22.19 15.86 14.84
CA SER A 80 23.17 16.15 13.80
C SER A 80 22.54 16.25 12.41
N LEU A 81 21.55 15.39 12.12
CA LEU A 81 20.78 15.43 10.88
C LEU A 81 19.95 16.71 10.76
N SER A 82 19.39 17.21 11.86
CA SER A 82 18.58 18.43 11.86
C SER A 82 19.40 19.72 11.71
N ALA A 83 20.70 19.68 12.03
CA ALA A 83 21.53 20.88 12.13
C ALA A 83 21.99 21.45 10.78
N ILE A 84 22.19 20.59 9.77
CA ILE A 84 22.71 20.99 8.46
C ILE A 84 22.00 20.22 7.32
N PRO A 85 21.79 20.85 6.16
CA PRO A 85 21.41 20.12 4.96
C PRO A 85 22.49 19.12 4.58
N ILE A 86 22.11 17.87 4.33
CA ILE A 86 23.02 16.81 3.88
C ILE A 86 22.55 16.19 2.57
N GLY A 87 23.48 15.65 1.80
CA GLY A 87 23.16 14.86 0.61
C GLY A 87 22.65 13.45 0.94
N PRO A 88 21.96 12.79 0.00
CA PRO A 88 21.38 11.46 0.20
C PRO A 88 22.42 10.34 0.34
N GLU A 89 23.69 10.60 0.00
CA GLU A 89 24.81 9.64 0.13
C GLU A 89 25.66 9.88 1.38
N SER A 90 25.19 10.73 2.31
CA SER A 90 25.90 11.02 3.54
C SER A 90 26.06 9.77 4.42
N SER A 91 27.27 9.55 4.93
CA SER A 91 27.55 8.46 5.88
C SER A 91 26.78 8.59 7.21
N LEU A 92 26.27 9.79 7.54
CA LEU A 92 25.37 9.98 8.67
C LEU A 92 24.08 9.18 8.52
N LEU A 93 23.55 9.09 7.30
CA LEU A 93 22.33 8.34 7.00
C LEU A 93 22.54 6.83 7.19
N LEU A 94 23.69 6.31 6.75
CA LEU A 94 24.06 4.90 6.96
C LEU A 94 24.19 4.58 8.46
N ARG A 95 24.85 5.45 9.23
CA ARG A 95 24.97 5.26 10.69
C ARG A 95 23.62 5.31 11.41
N LEU A 96 22.70 6.16 10.95
CA LEU A 96 21.33 6.19 11.46
C LEU A 96 20.61 4.88 11.15
N GLU A 97 20.69 4.39 9.91
CA GLU A 97 20.10 3.11 9.53
C GLU A 97 20.60 1.95 10.42
N ASP A 98 21.92 1.80 10.54
CA ASP A 98 22.55 0.78 11.38
C ASP A 98 22.15 0.91 12.85
N GLY A 99 22.10 2.15 13.35
CA GLY A 99 21.70 2.49 14.72
C GLY A 99 20.24 2.14 15.00
N MET A 100 19.34 2.38 14.04
CA MET A 100 17.92 2.03 14.15
C MET A 100 17.72 0.52 14.15
N PHE A 101 18.31 -0.22 13.21
CA PHE A 101 18.17 -1.68 13.18
C PHE A 101 18.80 -2.34 14.42
N SER A 102 19.99 -1.92 14.82
CA SER A 102 20.65 -2.45 16.02
C SER A 102 19.83 -2.20 17.29
N SER A 103 19.23 -1.01 17.43
CA SER A 103 18.34 -0.69 18.55
C SER A 103 17.07 -1.54 18.51
N ALA A 104 16.50 -1.73 17.32
CA ALA A 104 15.27 -2.49 17.14
C ALA A 104 15.41 -3.92 17.64
N VAL A 105 16.53 -4.59 17.38
CA VAL A 105 16.79 -5.98 17.83
C VAL A 105 16.79 -6.09 19.36
N MET A 106 17.43 -5.15 20.06
CA MET A 106 17.44 -5.12 21.53
C MET A 106 16.05 -4.80 22.09
N ILE A 107 15.34 -3.85 21.49
CA ILE A 107 14.03 -3.41 21.95
C ILE A 107 12.93 -4.45 21.64
N ALA A 108 13.06 -5.21 20.56
CA ALA A 108 12.18 -6.35 20.29
C ALA A 108 12.28 -7.40 21.41
N ALA A 109 13.48 -7.63 21.96
CA ALA A 109 13.67 -8.51 23.12
C ALA A 109 13.15 -7.89 24.42
N CYS A 110 13.08 -6.56 24.49
CA CYS A 110 12.65 -5.78 25.66
C CYS A 110 11.59 -4.72 25.31
N PRO A 111 10.33 -5.16 25.08
CA PRO A 111 9.28 -4.29 24.54
C PRO A 111 8.88 -3.10 25.40
N GLN A 112 9.30 -3.03 26.67
CA GLN A 112 9.03 -1.87 27.52
C GLN A 112 9.66 -0.57 26.98
N TYR A 113 10.64 -0.66 26.07
CA TYR A 113 11.26 0.49 25.40
C TYR A 113 10.63 0.83 24.03
N LEU A 114 9.54 0.15 23.64
CA LEU A 114 8.87 0.31 22.35
C LEU A 114 8.41 1.76 22.11
N SER A 115 7.90 2.46 23.13
CA SER A 115 7.48 3.86 23.02
C SER A 115 8.66 4.79 22.68
N SER A 116 9.85 4.54 23.24
CA SER A 116 11.07 5.27 22.92
C SER A 116 11.51 5.03 21.48
N PHE A 117 11.41 3.78 20.99
CA PHE A 117 11.71 3.47 19.59
C PHE A 117 10.70 4.09 18.62
N GLN A 118 9.42 4.12 18.98
CA GLN A 118 8.39 4.83 18.22
C GLN A 118 8.71 6.32 18.10
N ALA A 119 9.16 6.96 19.18
CA ALA A 119 9.59 8.36 19.15
C ALA A 119 10.81 8.57 18.23
N LEU A 120 11.80 7.68 18.25
CA LEU A 120 12.94 7.71 17.32
C LEU A 120 12.49 7.56 15.87
N ALA A 121 11.61 6.60 15.58
CA ALA A 121 11.11 6.35 14.23
C ALA A 121 10.32 7.54 13.67
N VAL A 122 9.46 8.15 14.48
CA VAL A 122 8.73 9.38 14.10
C VAL A 122 9.70 10.53 13.84
N ARG A 123 10.67 10.73 14.73
CA ARG A 123 11.67 11.79 14.56
C ARG A 123 12.50 11.58 13.30
N LEU A 124 13.04 10.38 13.09
CA LEU A 124 13.79 10.05 11.88
C LEU A 124 12.97 10.31 10.61
N ARG A 125 11.72 9.85 10.57
CA ARG A 125 10.82 10.12 9.44
C ARG A 125 10.70 11.61 9.18
N ASN A 126 10.44 12.42 10.21
CA ASN A 126 10.30 13.87 10.07
C ASN A 126 11.60 14.54 9.59
N GLU A 127 12.76 14.12 10.09
CA GLU A 127 14.05 14.66 9.66
C GLU A 127 14.39 14.25 8.22
N VAL A 128 14.15 13.00 7.83
CA VAL A 128 14.35 12.54 6.44
C VAL A 128 13.42 13.30 5.49
N LYS A 129 12.18 13.55 5.88
CA LYS A 129 11.24 14.39 5.11
C LYS A 129 11.72 15.82 4.98
N SER A 130 12.28 16.40 6.05
CA SER A 130 12.88 17.74 6.02
C SER A 130 14.09 17.79 5.07
N GLN A 131 14.97 16.79 5.14
CA GLN A 131 16.16 16.71 4.29
C GLN A 131 15.79 16.46 2.81
N SER A 132 14.79 15.62 2.53
CA SER A 132 14.38 15.29 1.17
C SER A 132 13.84 16.49 0.37
N CYS A 133 13.46 17.57 1.05
CA CYS A 133 13.11 18.85 0.45
C CYS A 133 14.25 19.46 -0.40
N HIS A 134 15.50 19.09 -0.08
CA HIS A 134 16.70 19.56 -0.73
C HIS A 134 17.33 18.50 -1.65
N TRP A 135 16.71 17.33 -1.77
CA TRP A 135 17.19 16.24 -2.61
C TRP A 135 16.47 16.24 -3.96
N ASP A 136 17.17 15.87 -5.03
CA ASP A 136 16.51 15.54 -6.29
C ASP A 136 15.93 14.13 -6.18
N MET A 137 14.69 14.03 -5.72
CA MET A 137 14.01 12.76 -5.48
C MET A 137 13.86 11.90 -6.74
N ARG A 138 14.03 12.46 -7.94
CA ARG A 138 14.03 11.72 -9.21
C ARG A 138 15.28 10.86 -9.38
N GLN A 139 16.38 11.20 -8.70
CA GLN A 139 17.63 10.43 -8.75
C GLN A 139 17.55 9.16 -7.91
N GLY A 140 18.35 8.16 -8.28
CA GLY A 140 18.44 6.88 -7.57
C GLY A 140 18.86 7.03 -6.09
N PRO A 141 19.97 7.74 -5.77
CA PRO A 141 20.46 7.84 -4.40
C PRO A 141 19.45 8.44 -3.41
N ALA A 142 18.73 9.50 -3.81
CA ALA A 142 17.73 10.14 -2.95
C ALA A 142 16.55 9.21 -2.63
N GLN A 143 16.02 8.51 -3.64
CA GLN A 143 14.95 7.52 -3.44
C GLN A 143 15.41 6.37 -2.54
N VAL A 144 16.61 5.83 -2.78
CA VAL A 144 17.15 4.72 -1.99
C VAL A 144 17.37 5.14 -0.54
N ALA A 145 17.95 6.31 -0.28
CA ALA A 145 18.17 6.81 1.07
C ALA A 145 16.86 7.01 1.83
N ALA A 146 15.88 7.69 1.21
CA ALA A 146 14.56 7.89 1.80
C ALA A 146 13.85 6.56 2.08
N TYR A 147 13.87 5.65 1.11
CA TYR A 147 13.24 4.33 1.25
C TYR A 147 13.89 3.52 2.38
N ARG A 148 15.23 3.36 2.38
CA ARG A 148 15.94 2.59 3.41
C ARG A 148 15.65 3.10 4.81
N LEU A 149 15.70 4.41 5.01
CA LEU A 149 15.47 5.00 6.33
C LEU A 149 14.00 4.96 6.74
N MET A 150 13.07 5.39 5.89
CA MET A 150 11.66 5.51 6.27
C MET A 150 10.94 4.15 6.24
N TYR A 151 11.09 3.37 5.16
CA TYR A 151 10.53 2.02 5.07
C TYR A 151 11.24 1.08 6.04
N GLY A 152 12.58 1.06 6.05
CA GLY A 152 13.35 0.14 6.89
C GLY A 152 13.09 0.35 8.38
N THR A 153 13.08 1.61 8.84
CA THR A 153 12.75 1.93 10.23
C THR A 153 11.29 1.62 10.57
N ARG A 154 10.36 1.84 9.63
CA ARG A 154 8.97 1.39 9.81
C ARG A 154 8.93 -0.12 10.00
N ALA A 155 9.56 -0.89 9.13
CA ALA A 155 9.57 -2.34 9.20
C ALA A 155 10.15 -2.81 10.55
N ALA A 156 11.26 -2.23 10.98
CA ALA A 156 11.84 -2.50 12.29
C ALA A 156 10.88 -2.19 13.46
N LEU A 157 10.18 -1.05 13.42
CA LEU A 157 9.20 -0.69 14.44
C LEU A 157 8.00 -1.65 14.45
N GLU A 158 7.50 -2.03 13.28
CA GLU A 158 6.40 -2.98 13.14
C GLU A 158 6.79 -4.38 13.65
N GLU A 159 8.02 -4.83 13.39
CA GLU A 159 8.54 -6.07 13.96
C GLU A 159 8.53 -6.04 15.49
N ILE A 160 9.03 -4.97 16.12
CA ILE A 160 8.98 -4.81 17.58
C ILE A 160 7.53 -4.86 18.07
N MET A 161 6.61 -4.13 17.43
CA MET A 161 5.19 -4.10 17.80
C MET A 161 4.58 -5.51 17.76
N LEU A 162 4.91 -6.30 16.74
CA LEU A 162 4.40 -7.67 16.61
C LEU A 162 4.98 -8.61 17.68
N GLN A 163 6.21 -8.38 18.16
CA GLN A 163 6.78 -9.11 19.29
C GLN A 163 6.22 -8.68 20.66
N ALA A 164 5.80 -7.41 20.78
CA ALA A 164 5.33 -6.82 22.04
C ALA A 164 3.91 -7.25 22.47
N GLY A 165 3.08 -7.71 21.53
CA GLY A 165 1.67 -8.07 21.79
C GLY A 165 0.69 -6.90 21.61
N SER A 166 -0.61 -7.19 21.59
CA SER A 166 -1.70 -6.32 21.09
C SER A 166 -1.92 -5.02 21.88
N ASP A 167 -1.55 -4.97 23.16
CA ASP A 167 -1.89 -3.85 24.05
C ASP A 167 -0.70 -2.90 24.28
N SER A 168 0.35 -3.00 23.45
CA SER A 168 1.64 -2.35 23.70
C SER A 168 1.70 -0.88 23.26
N LEU A 169 0.88 -0.46 22.28
CA LEU A 169 0.83 0.92 21.78
C LEU A 169 -0.57 1.32 21.32
N SER A 170 -0.82 2.64 21.33
CA SER A 170 -1.99 3.23 20.65
C SER A 170 -1.96 2.90 19.15
N PRO A 171 -3.09 2.45 18.56
CA PRO A 171 -3.21 2.27 17.12
C PRO A 171 -3.00 3.55 16.32
N LEU A 172 -3.31 4.71 16.91
CA LEU A 172 -3.05 6.01 16.30
C LEU A 172 -1.66 6.52 16.70
N LEU A 173 -0.84 6.76 15.68
CA LEU A 173 0.46 7.41 15.76
C LEU A 173 0.38 8.85 15.19
N TYR A 174 0.58 9.84 16.05
CA TYR A 174 0.78 11.23 15.62
C TYR A 174 2.24 11.44 15.19
N CYS A 175 2.44 12.00 14.00
CA CYS A 175 3.78 12.15 13.41
C CYS A 175 4.25 13.60 13.42
N ARG A 176 3.47 14.50 12.80
CA ARG A 176 3.78 15.93 12.70
C ARG A 176 2.51 16.75 12.74
N ASN A 177 2.53 17.83 13.51
CA ASN A 177 1.47 18.82 13.49
C ASN A 177 1.74 19.81 12.34
N GLU A 178 1.43 19.41 11.11
CA GLU A 178 1.58 20.27 9.93
C GLU A 178 0.40 21.25 9.84
N PRO A 179 0.60 22.57 9.85
CA PRO A 179 -0.51 23.52 9.90
C PRO A 179 -1.26 23.59 8.56
N SER A 180 -2.54 23.97 8.61
CA SER A 180 -3.36 24.30 7.44
C SER A 180 -4.37 25.39 7.78
N MET A 181 -4.67 26.25 6.80
CA MET A 181 -5.66 27.32 6.86
C MET A 181 -7.05 26.88 6.38
N THR A 182 -7.18 25.66 5.86
CA THR A 182 -8.46 25.16 5.33
C THR A 182 -9.35 24.63 6.46
N ALA A 183 -10.66 24.55 6.19
CA ALA A 183 -11.62 23.97 7.12
C ALA A 183 -11.22 22.55 7.54
N SER A 184 -11.57 22.17 8.76
CA SER A 184 -11.19 20.88 9.33
C SER A 184 -12.33 20.15 10.02
N ALA A 185 -12.22 18.83 10.04
CA ALA A 185 -13.09 17.93 10.75
C ALA A 185 -12.25 16.99 11.62
N LYS A 186 -12.84 16.41 12.66
CA LYS A 186 -12.19 15.36 13.44
C LYS A 186 -12.61 14.00 12.89
N ILE A 187 -11.64 13.21 12.43
CA ILE A 187 -11.84 11.84 11.99
C ILE A 187 -10.88 10.97 12.80
N LEU A 188 -11.41 9.97 13.53
CA LEU A 188 -10.65 9.05 14.39
C LEU A 188 -9.62 9.75 15.31
N GLY A 189 -9.99 10.90 15.88
CA GLY A 189 -9.13 11.67 16.81
C GLY A 189 -8.06 12.55 16.13
N VAL A 190 -7.99 12.58 14.80
CA VAL A 190 -7.07 13.44 14.04
C VAL A 190 -7.84 14.62 13.43
N GLY A 191 -7.25 15.82 13.52
CA GLY A 191 -7.74 16.99 12.79
C GLY A 191 -7.37 16.87 11.32
N ILE A 192 -8.34 16.49 10.50
CA ILE A 192 -8.20 16.36 9.05
C ILE A 192 -8.74 17.63 8.40
N HIS A 193 -7.97 18.20 7.50
CA HIS A 193 -8.27 19.43 6.81
C HIS A 193 -8.69 19.17 5.35
N SER A 194 -9.49 20.08 4.78
CA SER A 194 -9.79 20.03 3.35
C SER A 194 -8.50 20.10 2.54
N GLY A 195 -8.32 19.16 1.61
CA GLY A 195 -7.12 18.95 0.82
C GLY A 195 -6.16 17.90 1.40
N ASP A 196 -6.36 17.41 2.62
CA ASP A 196 -5.58 16.27 3.11
C ASP A 196 -5.77 15.04 2.21
N ILE A 197 -4.72 14.23 2.13
CA ILE A 197 -4.70 13.02 1.32
C ILE A 197 -4.66 11.83 2.28
N LEU A 198 -5.57 10.88 2.08
CA LEU A 198 -5.58 9.62 2.81
C LEU A 198 -4.98 8.54 1.93
N ILE A 199 -3.89 7.93 2.36
CA ILE A 199 -3.39 6.69 1.75
C ILE A 199 -3.68 5.52 2.66
N SER A 200 -4.12 4.40 2.09
CA SER A 200 -4.58 3.25 2.87
C SER A 200 -4.18 1.92 2.24
N ARG A 201 -4.15 0.89 3.09
CA ARG A 201 -3.92 -0.51 2.70
C ARG A 201 -5.24 -1.28 2.84
N GLY A 202 -5.85 -1.65 1.73
CA GLY A 202 -7.09 -2.44 1.74
C GLY A 202 -6.85 -3.89 2.15
N GLY A 203 -7.86 -4.56 2.72
CA GLY A 203 -7.78 -5.97 3.13
C GLY A 203 -7.82 -6.99 1.98
N ALA A 204 -7.96 -6.56 0.73
CA ALA A 204 -8.05 -7.47 -0.41
C ALA A 204 -6.65 -7.94 -0.89
N PRO A 205 -6.52 -9.16 -1.44
CA PRO A 205 -5.27 -9.65 -2.03
C PRO A 205 -4.76 -8.78 -3.19
N THR A 206 -5.67 -8.20 -3.98
CA THR A 206 -5.31 -7.26 -5.06
C THR A 206 -4.69 -5.99 -4.51
N SER A 207 -5.16 -5.53 -3.36
CA SER A 207 -4.55 -4.40 -2.67
C SER A 207 -3.12 -4.73 -2.21
N ALA A 208 -2.85 -5.96 -1.76
CA ALA A 208 -1.49 -6.42 -1.43
C ALA A 208 -0.61 -6.45 -2.67
N LEU A 209 -1.12 -6.96 -3.79
CA LEU A 209 -0.42 -6.95 -5.07
C LEU A 209 -0.05 -5.52 -5.51
N ILE A 210 -0.96 -4.55 -5.37
CA ILE A 210 -0.68 -3.14 -5.71
C ILE A 210 0.42 -2.56 -4.82
N ALA A 211 0.42 -2.86 -3.52
CA ALA A 211 1.45 -2.38 -2.61
C ALA A 211 2.82 -3.02 -2.92
N ARG A 212 2.86 -4.34 -3.16
CA ARG A 212 4.09 -5.13 -3.25
C ARG A 212 4.67 -5.28 -4.65
N GLY A 213 3.87 -5.10 -5.70
CA GLY A 213 4.25 -5.33 -7.10
C GLY A 213 5.12 -4.25 -7.75
N ASN A 214 5.69 -3.34 -6.96
CA ASN A 214 6.47 -2.20 -7.42
C ASN A 214 7.97 -2.42 -7.24
N ASN A 215 8.80 -1.69 -7.99
CA ASN A 215 10.26 -1.74 -7.84
C ASN A 215 10.71 -1.31 -6.44
N PHE A 216 9.98 -0.41 -5.78
CA PHE A 216 10.12 -0.12 -4.35
C PHE A 216 8.81 -0.52 -3.69
N GLN A 217 8.84 -1.61 -2.94
CA GLN A 217 7.62 -2.19 -2.38
C GLN A 217 7.01 -1.23 -1.34
N GLY A 218 5.71 -1.01 -1.47
CA GLY A 218 4.95 -0.08 -0.66
C GLY A 218 4.24 -0.72 0.53
N ASN A 219 3.55 0.14 1.28
CA ASN A 219 2.65 -0.25 2.39
C ASN A 219 1.21 0.20 2.15
N PHE A 220 0.95 0.91 1.06
CA PHE A 220 -0.34 1.50 0.73
C PHE A 220 -0.70 1.18 -0.70
N SER A 221 -2.00 0.96 -0.93
CA SER A 221 -2.56 0.47 -2.18
C SER A 221 -3.68 1.35 -2.72
N HIS A 222 -4.09 2.36 -1.98
CA HIS A 222 -5.22 3.22 -2.33
C HIS A 222 -4.98 4.65 -1.82
N ALA A 223 -5.41 5.64 -2.59
CA ALA A 223 -5.36 7.06 -2.25
C ALA A 223 -6.77 7.68 -2.33
N ALA A 224 -7.04 8.67 -1.48
CA ALA A 224 -8.28 9.43 -1.45
C ALA A 224 -8.02 10.89 -1.09
N LEU A 225 -8.88 11.80 -1.55
CA LEU A 225 -8.79 13.23 -1.29
C LEU A 225 -9.89 13.66 -0.32
N VAL A 226 -9.53 14.42 0.71
CA VAL A 226 -10.49 14.91 1.70
C VAL A 226 -11.01 16.29 1.30
N TYR A 227 -12.32 16.43 1.28
CA TYR A 227 -13.00 17.71 1.28
C TYR A 227 -13.61 17.98 2.65
N VAL A 228 -13.50 19.20 3.17
CA VAL A 228 -14.24 19.63 4.36
C VAL A 228 -15.00 20.90 4.01
N ASP A 229 -16.31 20.86 4.22
CA ASP A 229 -17.19 21.99 4.00
C ASP A 229 -16.91 23.10 5.05
N PRO A 230 -16.62 24.35 4.63
CA PRO A 230 -16.20 25.40 5.56
C PRO A 230 -17.33 25.94 6.45
N GLU A 231 -18.59 25.71 6.09
CA GLU A 231 -19.75 26.19 6.85
C GLU A 231 -20.17 25.18 7.92
N SER A 232 -20.27 23.91 7.54
CA SER A 232 -20.77 22.82 8.38
C SER A 232 -19.67 21.98 9.06
N ASN A 233 -18.42 22.09 8.61
CA ASN A 233 -17.30 21.21 8.97
C ASN A 233 -17.56 19.72 8.69
N LEU A 234 -18.49 19.41 7.79
CA LEU A 234 -18.71 18.04 7.34
C LEU A 234 -17.63 17.63 6.35
N ALA A 235 -16.96 16.52 6.63
CA ALA A 235 -15.98 15.94 5.75
C ALA A 235 -16.64 15.02 4.71
N LYS A 236 -16.10 15.05 3.50
CA LYS A 236 -16.39 14.12 2.41
C LYS A 236 -15.07 13.53 1.92
N ILE A 237 -15.04 12.23 1.64
CA ILE A 237 -13.87 11.53 1.11
C ILE A 237 -14.14 11.19 -0.35
N ILE A 238 -13.24 11.61 -1.24
CA ILE A 238 -13.35 11.38 -2.67
C ILE A 238 -12.32 10.31 -3.03
N GLU A 239 -12.75 9.18 -3.56
CA GLU A 239 -11.89 8.04 -3.85
C GLU A 239 -12.41 7.26 -5.06
N SER A 240 -11.52 6.54 -5.76
CA SER A 240 -11.90 5.73 -6.93
C SER A 240 -11.74 4.24 -6.65
N HIS A 241 -12.86 3.50 -6.71
CA HIS A 241 -12.93 2.07 -6.45
C HIS A 241 -12.98 1.26 -7.74
N ILE A 242 -12.29 0.12 -7.76
CA ILE A 242 -12.22 -0.81 -8.91
C ILE A 242 -13.64 -1.14 -9.40
N GLU A 243 -14.59 -1.31 -8.48
CA GLU A 243 -15.96 -1.77 -8.75
C GLU A 243 -16.85 -0.71 -9.40
N ARG A 244 -16.64 0.57 -9.09
CA ARG A 244 -17.62 1.64 -9.38
C ARG A 244 -17.03 2.99 -9.78
N GLY A 245 -15.71 3.11 -9.90
CA GLY A 245 -15.05 4.37 -10.22
C GLY A 245 -15.07 5.37 -9.06
N VAL A 246 -15.04 6.66 -9.40
CA VAL A 246 -14.97 7.76 -8.42
C VAL A 246 -16.28 7.84 -7.63
N THR A 247 -16.16 7.93 -6.31
CA THR A 247 -17.27 8.09 -5.38
C THR A 247 -16.96 9.09 -4.29
N ILE A 248 -18.02 9.57 -3.66
CA ILE A 248 -17.98 10.48 -2.52
C ILE A 248 -18.57 9.72 -1.34
N SER A 249 -17.80 9.55 -0.28
CA SER A 249 -18.20 8.86 0.95
C SER A 249 -18.12 9.80 2.15
N SER A 250 -18.93 9.55 3.18
CA SER A 250 -18.67 10.15 4.50
C SER A 250 -17.47 9.47 5.15
N PRO A 251 -16.86 10.06 6.19
CA PRO A 251 -15.79 9.42 6.95
C PRO A 251 -16.21 8.05 7.51
N GLU A 252 -17.45 7.91 7.98
CA GLU A 252 -17.98 6.65 8.49
C GLU A 252 -18.04 5.59 7.39
N ASP A 253 -18.46 5.98 6.19
CA ASP A 253 -18.59 5.09 5.03
C ASP A 253 -17.22 4.64 4.53
N TYR A 254 -16.26 5.57 4.46
CA TYR A 254 -14.86 5.28 4.14
C TYR A 254 -14.24 4.25 5.10
N LEU A 255 -14.57 4.35 6.39
CA LEU A 255 -14.05 3.48 7.44
C LEU A 255 -14.81 2.15 7.58
N ARG A 256 -15.97 1.99 6.92
CA ARG A 256 -16.69 0.71 6.88
C ARG A 256 -15.96 -0.34 6.05
N ASP A 257 -15.21 0.09 5.04
CA ASP A 257 -14.35 -0.80 4.26
C ASP A 257 -13.17 -1.28 5.10
N THR A 258 -12.70 -2.52 4.85
CA THR A 258 -11.55 -3.05 5.59
C THR A 258 -10.27 -2.29 5.21
N LYS A 259 -9.82 -1.42 6.10
CA LYS A 259 -8.52 -0.73 6.02
C LYS A 259 -7.57 -1.35 7.05
N LEU A 260 -6.46 -1.93 6.60
CA LEU A 260 -5.44 -2.51 7.48
C LEU A 260 -4.56 -1.43 8.14
N ARG A 261 -4.38 -0.31 7.42
CA ARG A 261 -3.76 0.92 7.91
C ARG A 261 -4.23 2.11 7.08
N VAL A 262 -4.17 3.30 7.65
CA VAL A 262 -4.47 4.57 6.99
C VAL A 262 -3.43 5.60 7.42
N MET A 263 -2.97 6.44 6.50
CA MET A 263 -2.08 7.55 6.77
C MET A 263 -2.67 8.85 6.23
N VAL A 264 -2.56 9.91 7.02
CA VAL A 264 -2.91 11.28 6.61
C VAL A 264 -1.65 11.99 6.14
N LEU A 265 -1.70 12.47 4.91
CA LEU A 265 -0.68 13.31 4.30
C LEU A 265 -1.26 14.71 4.08
N ARG A 266 -0.43 15.73 4.32
CA ARG A 266 -0.80 17.14 4.15
C ARG A 266 0.28 17.86 3.39
N LEU A 267 -0.10 18.74 2.47
CA LEU A 267 0.86 19.64 1.82
C LEU A 267 1.57 20.48 2.87
N ARG A 268 2.89 20.62 2.73
CA ARG A 268 3.65 21.44 3.65
C ARG A 268 3.25 22.91 3.52
N HIS A 269 3.10 23.57 4.66
CA HIS A 269 2.67 24.97 4.72
C HIS A 269 3.67 25.95 4.10
N ASP A 270 4.94 25.55 3.98
CA ASP A 270 6.03 26.36 3.44
C ASP A 270 6.24 26.19 1.92
N LEU A 271 5.38 25.42 1.24
CA LEU A 271 5.34 25.39 -0.22
C LEU A 271 5.00 26.78 -0.77
N GLN A 272 5.74 27.24 -1.78
CA GLN A 272 5.55 28.56 -2.37
C GLN A 272 4.10 28.80 -2.83
N GLN A 273 3.46 27.77 -3.38
CA GLN A 273 2.06 27.82 -3.81
C GLN A 273 1.11 28.04 -2.64
N LEU A 274 1.36 27.45 -1.48
CA LEU A 274 0.53 27.59 -0.27
C LEU A 274 0.81 28.90 0.47
N VAL A 275 2.05 29.40 0.42
CA VAL A 275 2.38 30.74 0.92
C VAL A 275 1.63 31.81 0.11
N THR A 276 1.56 31.63 -1.21
CA THR A 276 0.82 32.53 -2.11
C THR A 276 -0.69 32.38 -1.94
N ASP A 277 -1.16 31.15 -1.76
CA ASP A 277 -2.56 30.83 -1.65
C ASP A 277 -2.84 29.71 -0.64
N PRO A 278 -3.07 30.07 0.63
CA PRO A 278 -3.29 29.09 1.70
C PRO A 278 -4.57 28.26 1.53
N THR A 279 -5.48 28.67 0.64
CA THR A 279 -6.76 27.97 0.38
C THR A 279 -6.69 26.99 -0.78
N LEU A 280 -5.54 26.90 -1.46
CA LEU A 280 -5.31 26.00 -2.59
C LEU A 280 -5.73 24.54 -2.30
N PRO A 281 -5.38 23.92 -1.15
CA PRO A 281 -5.78 22.54 -0.86
C PRO A 281 -7.30 22.34 -0.84
N HIS A 282 -8.03 23.33 -0.32
CA HIS A 282 -9.49 23.29 -0.31
C HIS A 282 -10.07 23.39 -1.72
N ARG A 283 -9.54 24.27 -2.58
CA ARG A 283 -10.01 24.38 -3.96
C ARG A 283 -9.71 23.14 -4.81
N ALA A 284 -8.56 22.50 -4.61
CA ALA A 284 -8.24 21.24 -5.26
C ALA A 284 -9.28 20.17 -4.87
N ALA A 285 -9.56 20.01 -3.58
CA ALA A 285 -10.58 19.09 -3.09
C ALA A 285 -12.00 19.44 -3.59
N GLN A 286 -12.37 20.72 -3.60
CA GLN A 286 -13.65 21.19 -4.12
C GLN A 286 -13.79 20.90 -5.63
N SER A 287 -12.72 21.04 -6.41
CA SER A 287 -12.74 20.73 -7.84
C SER A 287 -13.00 19.24 -8.07
N ALA A 288 -12.32 18.36 -7.35
CA ALA A 288 -12.56 16.92 -7.41
C ALA A 288 -13.98 16.55 -6.97
N LEU A 289 -14.48 17.20 -5.91
CA LEU A 289 -15.85 17.00 -5.44
C LEU A 289 -16.87 17.39 -6.51
N ASN A 290 -16.75 18.60 -7.07
CA ASN A 290 -17.67 19.12 -8.08
C ASN A 290 -17.70 18.22 -9.32
N GLU A 291 -16.54 17.71 -9.73
CA GLU A 291 -16.46 16.81 -10.88
C GLU A 291 -17.19 15.49 -10.60
N ALA A 292 -16.91 14.86 -9.45
CA ALA A 292 -17.55 13.61 -9.04
C ALA A 292 -19.07 13.76 -8.82
N GLU A 293 -19.55 14.94 -8.43
CA GLU A 293 -20.99 15.24 -8.34
C GLU A 293 -21.62 15.50 -9.73
N SER A 294 -20.85 16.03 -10.68
CA SER A 294 -21.35 16.42 -12.00
C SER A 294 -21.50 15.26 -12.99
N ARG A 295 -20.70 14.19 -12.84
CA ARG A 295 -20.67 13.06 -13.78
C ARG A 295 -20.21 11.77 -13.11
N HIS A 296 -20.59 10.63 -13.69
CA HIS A 296 -19.95 9.35 -13.40
C HIS A 296 -18.54 9.32 -14.01
N ILE A 297 -17.56 8.86 -13.23
CA ILE A 297 -16.16 8.72 -13.64
C ILE A 297 -15.76 7.25 -13.42
N PRO A 298 -15.63 6.44 -14.47
CA PRO A 298 -15.24 5.04 -14.34
C PRO A 298 -13.83 4.88 -13.76
N TYR A 299 -13.54 3.69 -13.22
CA TYR A 299 -12.20 3.34 -12.76
C TYR A 299 -11.27 3.09 -13.95
N ASP A 300 -10.11 3.74 -13.97
CA ASP A 300 -9.08 3.50 -14.97
C ASP A 300 -8.26 2.24 -14.63
N PHE A 301 -8.51 1.15 -15.36
CA PHE A 301 -7.75 -0.09 -15.22
C PHE A 301 -6.42 -0.07 -15.96
N ARG A 302 -6.25 0.81 -16.94
CA ARG A 302 -5.03 0.91 -17.76
C ARG A 302 -3.92 1.61 -17.00
N MET A 303 -4.27 2.39 -15.98
CA MET A 303 -3.38 3.21 -15.15
C MET A 303 -2.70 4.31 -15.98
N ASP A 304 -3.44 4.92 -16.89
CA ASP A 304 -3.05 5.97 -17.82
C ASP A 304 -3.39 7.36 -17.28
N ALA A 305 -2.42 7.96 -16.57
CA ALA A 305 -2.56 9.29 -15.95
C ALA A 305 -2.85 10.45 -16.95
N GLY A 306 -2.84 10.18 -18.26
CA GLY A 306 -3.11 11.18 -19.30
C GLY A 306 -4.57 11.24 -19.76
N GLU A 307 -5.43 10.29 -19.38
CA GLU A 307 -6.81 10.19 -19.87
C GLU A 307 -7.85 10.70 -18.86
N ALA A 308 -8.36 11.92 -19.06
CA ALA A 308 -9.28 12.57 -18.10
C ALA A 308 -10.68 11.93 -17.94
N MET A 309 -11.05 10.92 -18.75
CA MET A 309 -12.41 10.36 -18.74
C MET A 309 -12.62 9.27 -17.67
N GLU A 310 -11.56 8.58 -17.29
CA GLU A 310 -11.52 7.53 -16.28
C GLU A 310 -10.51 7.94 -15.20
N LYS A 311 -10.65 7.45 -13.96
CA LYS A 311 -9.70 7.77 -12.88
C LYS A 311 -9.41 6.56 -12.01
N TYR A 312 -8.14 6.21 -11.80
CA TYR A 312 -7.75 5.36 -10.69
C TYR A 312 -7.55 6.20 -9.41
N CYS A 313 -7.35 5.52 -8.27
CA CYS A 313 -7.40 6.19 -6.96
C CYS A 313 -6.41 7.36 -6.80
N SER A 314 -5.23 7.31 -7.42
CA SER A 314 -4.24 8.39 -7.35
C SER A 314 -4.62 9.61 -8.19
N GLU A 315 -5.29 9.44 -9.32
CA GLU A 315 -5.72 10.55 -10.21
C GLU A 315 -6.77 11.45 -9.57
N VAL A 316 -7.58 10.89 -8.65
CA VAL A 316 -8.49 11.66 -7.80
C VAL A 316 -7.72 12.71 -6.97
N VAL A 317 -6.44 12.48 -6.72
CA VAL A 317 -5.56 13.37 -5.97
C VAL A 317 -4.64 14.17 -6.89
N SER A 318 -3.92 13.52 -7.81
CA SER A 318 -2.88 14.15 -8.62
C SER A 318 -3.46 15.17 -9.61
N GLU A 319 -4.59 14.89 -10.26
CA GLU A 319 -5.19 15.79 -11.26
C GLU A 319 -5.64 17.15 -10.67
N PRO A 320 -6.46 17.22 -9.60
CA PRO A 320 -6.89 18.51 -9.06
C PRO A 320 -5.72 19.33 -8.50
N TYR A 321 -4.72 18.68 -7.88
CA TYR A 321 -3.51 19.37 -7.42
C TYR A 321 -2.63 19.83 -8.58
N GLY A 322 -2.46 19.01 -9.61
CA GLY A 322 -1.71 19.34 -10.82
C GLY A 322 -2.31 20.54 -11.54
N THR A 323 -3.64 20.58 -11.66
CA THR A 323 -4.39 21.73 -12.19
C THR A 323 -4.20 22.99 -11.34
N ALA A 324 -4.09 22.83 -10.02
CA ALA A 324 -3.79 23.92 -9.09
C ALA A 324 -2.29 24.31 -9.02
N GLY A 325 -1.42 23.71 -9.84
CA GLY A 325 0.01 24.05 -9.91
C GLY A 325 0.90 23.33 -8.89
N VAL A 326 0.40 22.27 -8.24
CA VAL A 326 1.16 21.39 -7.34
C VAL A 326 1.27 20.01 -7.99
N ARG A 327 2.47 19.67 -8.46
CA ARG A 327 2.73 18.35 -9.08
C ARG A 327 3.19 17.37 -8.03
N LEU A 328 2.26 16.60 -7.48
CA LEU A 328 2.54 15.46 -6.61
C LEU A 328 3.16 14.30 -7.40
N TRP A 329 3.61 13.26 -6.68
CA TRP A 329 4.39 12.17 -7.26
C TRP A 329 5.64 12.68 -7.97
N THR A 330 6.47 13.43 -7.23
CA THR A 330 7.78 13.95 -7.69
C THR A 330 8.61 12.87 -8.40
N LYS A 331 8.42 11.60 -8.01
CA LYS A 331 8.85 10.44 -8.77
C LYS A 331 7.73 9.40 -8.81
N ALA A 332 7.31 9.03 -10.02
CA ALA A 332 6.42 7.90 -10.25
C ALA A 332 7.15 6.57 -9.95
N THR A 333 6.41 5.58 -9.46
CA THR A 333 6.93 4.23 -9.31
C THR A 333 7.08 3.56 -10.68
N HIS A 334 7.96 2.57 -10.73
CA HIS A 334 8.10 1.69 -11.86
C HIS A 334 7.82 0.25 -11.44
N ILE A 335 7.26 -0.51 -12.37
CA ILE A 335 6.97 -1.93 -12.23
C ILE A 335 7.74 -2.67 -13.32
N SER A 336 8.75 -3.43 -12.92
CA SER A 336 9.71 -4.04 -13.84
C SER A 336 9.78 -5.56 -13.77
N SER A 337 9.34 -6.16 -12.67
CA SER A 337 9.30 -7.62 -12.50
C SER A 337 8.40 -8.24 -13.59
N PRO A 338 8.89 -9.20 -14.41
CA PRO A 338 8.10 -9.83 -15.45
C PRO A 338 6.82 -10.49 -14.92
N GLY A 339 6.88 -11.10 -13.73
CA GLY A 339 5.75 -11.70 -13.05
C GLY A 339 4.69 -10.68 -12.65
N ALA A 340 5.11 -9.59 -11.98
CA ALA A 340 4.21 -8.50 -11.59
C ALA A 340 3.54 -7.86 -12.82
N VAL A 341 4.31 -7.57 -13.86
CA VAL A 341 3.81 -7.02 -15.13
C VAL A 341 2.78 -7.97 -15.75
N ALA A 342 3.08 -9.25 -15.87
CA ALA A 342 2.18 -10.23 -16.47
C ALA A 342 0.84 -10.35 -15.70
N TRP A 343 0.91 -10.35 -14.37
CA TRP A 343 -0.28 -10.48 -13.52
C TRP A 343 -1.15 -9.23 -13.52
N LEU A 344 -0.54 -8.05 -13.40
CA LEU A 344 -1.26 -6.77 -13.49
C LEU A 344 -1.85 -6.58 -14.90
N SER A 345 -1.12 -6.94 -15.96
CA SER A 345 -1.66 -6.95 -17.33
C SER A 345 -2.87 -7.87 -17.47
N ALA A 346 -2.89 -9.00 -16.78
CA ALA A 346 -4.04 -9.89 -16.78
C ALA A 346 -5.29 -9.30 -16.10
N PHE A 347 -5.13 -8.26 -15.27
CA PHE A 347 -6.23 -7.50 -14.68
C PHE A 347 -6.64 -6.24 -15.46
N GLY A 348 -5.82 -5.78 -16.39
CA GLY A 348 -6.15 -4.66 -17.27
C GLY A 348 -5.07 -3.58 -17.37
N VAL A 349 -4.07 -3.61 -16.50
CA VAL A 349 -2.98 -2.61 -16.44
C VAL A 349 -2.18 -2.60 -17.73
N ARG A 350 -1.89 -1.41 -18.27
CA ARG A 350 -1.09 -1.25 -19.49
C ARG A 350 0.10 -0.33 -19.29
N ASN A 351 0.03 0.60 -18.34
CA ASN A 351 1.11 1.49 -17.97
C ASN A 351 1.80 0.99 -16.68
N PHE A 352 3.13 0.87 -16.74
CA PHE A 352 3.99 0.33 -15.66
C PHE A 352 4.96 1.36 -15.09
N GLU A 353 4.75 2.62 -15.46
CA GLU A 353 5.20 3.79 -14.73
C GLU A 353 3.92 4.50 -14.27
N THR A 354 3.70 4.58 -12.96
CA THR A 354 2.40 4.98 -12.41
C THR A 354 2.55 5.68 -11.07
N GLU A 355 1.50 6.34 -10.63
CA GLU A 355 1.41 7.07 -9.37
C GLU A 355 0.99 6.10 -8.25
N ALA A 356 1.92 5.30 -7.70
CA ALA A 356 1.55 4.38 -6.63
C ALA A 356 1.24 5.16 -5.34
N PRO A 357 0.17 4.82 -4.59
CA PRO A 357 -0.19 5.53 -3.37
C PRO A 357 0.93 5.60 -2.32
N SER A 358 1.81 4.58 -2.27
CA SER A 358 2.95 4.57 -1.34
C SER A 358 4.02 5.62 -1.66
N ASP A 359 4.11 6.10 -2.90
CA ASP A 359 5.11 7.09 -3.30
C ASP A 359 4.87 8.45 -2.62
N LEU A 360 3.60 8.77 -2.32
CA LEU A 360 3.23 10.01 -1.63
C LEU A 360 3.86 10.15 -0.25
N GLU A 361 4.13 9.04 0.43
CA GLU A 361 4.85 9.08 1.70
C GLU A 361 6.24 9.72 1.53
N TYR A 362 6.89 9.47 0.40
CA TYR A 362 8.24 9.95 0.11
C TYR A 362 8.26 11.29 -0.62
N ASP A 363 7.12 11.78 -1.12
CA ASP A 363 7.06 13.06 -1.84
C ASP A 363 7.44 14.24 -0.93
N PRO A 364 8.47 15.04 -1.26
CA PRO A 364 9.01 16.08 -0.38
C PRO A 364 8.03 17.24 -0.14
N GLN A 365 6.94 17.33 -0.90
CA GLN A 365 5.91 18.35 -0.73
C GLN A 365 4.91 18.01 0.38
N LEU A 366 4.90 16.76 0.85
CA LEU A 366 3.94 16.27 1.83
C LEU A 366 4.58 16.04 3.19
N ALA A 367 3.87 16.37 4.27
CA ALA A 367 4.17 15.94 5.63
C ALA A 367 3.28 14.75 6.00
N VAL A 368 3.81 13.82 6.80
CA VAL A 368 3.03 12.75 7.43
C VAL A 368 2.42 13.31 8.71
N VAL A 369 1.10 13.48 8.75
CA VAL A 369 0.41 14.07 9.90
C VAL A 369 0.17 13.01 10.97
N ALA A 370 -0.45 11.91 10.55
CA ALA A 370 -0.81 10.80 11.43
C ALA A 370 -0.92 9.48 10.66
N GLU A 371 -0.85 8.38 11.39
CA GLU A 371 -0.99 7.03 10.86
C GLU A 371 -1.77 6.15 11.84
N TRP A 372 -2.83 5.50 11.35
CA TRP A 372 -3.54 4.45 12.07
C TRP A 372 -3.02 3.08 11.64
N ARG A 373 -2.56 2.31 12.62
CA ARG A 373 -2.07 0.94 12.47
C ARG A 373 -2.30 0.17 13.76
N ASP A 374 -3.33 -0.65 13.78
CA ASP A 374 -3.60 -1.56 14.88
C ASP A 374 -2.72 -2.83 14.75
N ILE A 375 -2.33 -3.45 15.87
CA ILE A 375 -1.42 -4.60 15.86
C ILE A 375 -2.07 -5.84 15.21
N GLU A 376 -3.39 -6.05 15.38
CA GLU A 376 -4.08 -7.17 14.74
C GLU A 376 -4.19 -6.97 13.22
N THR A 377 -4.49 -5.74 12.78
CA THR A 377 -4.56 -5.44 11.35
C THR A 377 -3.17 -5.40 10.71
N LEU A 378 -2.15 -4.96 11.44
CA LEU A 378 -0.75 -5.01 11.04
C LEU A 378 -0.28 -6.45 10.80
N TRP A 379 -0.62 -7.37 11.71
CA TRP A 379 -0.31 -8.79 11.51
C TRP A 379 -0.97 -9.35 10.24
N LYS A 380 -2.23 -8.98 9.98
CA LYS A 380 -2.94 -9.37 8.74
C LYS A 380 -2.24 -8.81 7.50
N ASP A 381 -1.76 -7.57 7.55
CA ASP A 381 -1.02 -6.92 6.46
C ASP A 381 0.31 -7.65 6.18
N HIS A 382 1.11 -7.94 7.21
CA HIS A 382 2.36 -8.70 7.07
C HIS A 382 2.14 -10.08 6.48
N VAL A 383 1.08 -10.78 6.94
CA VAL A 383 0.66 -12.08 6.40
C VAL A 383 0.28 -11.97 4.93
N ASP A 384 -0.54 -11.00 4.54
CA ASP A 384 -0.97 -10.82 3.15
C ASP A 384 0.23 -10.45 2.25
N ASN A 385 1.13 -9.60 2.74
CA ASN A 385 2.33 -9.20 2.01
C ASN A 385 3.30 -10.38 1.81
N ALA A 386 3.54 -11.21 2.83
CA ALA A 386 4.39 -12.38 2.71
C ALA A 386 3.84 -13.42 1.72
N VAL A 387 2.52 -13.64 1.71
CA VAL A 387 1.86 -14.51 0.74
C VAL A 387 1.99 -13.96 -0.68
N ILE A 388 1.76 -12.66 -0.88
CA ILE A 388 1.91 -12.03 -2.19
C ILE A 388 3.34 -12.04 -2.68
N ASP A 389 4.33 -11.78 -1.83
CA ASP A 389 5.74 -11.84 -2.21
C ASP A 389 6.11 -13.26 -2.69
N ALA A 390 5.70 -14.31 -1.96
CA ALA A 390 5.93 -15.70 -2.39
C ALA A 390 5.21 -16.05 -3.71
N MET A 391 4.03 -15.45 -3.94
CA MET A 391 3.28 -15.59 -5.19
C MET A 391 3.96 -14.86 -6.36
N LEU A 392 4.46 -13.64 -6.14
CA LEU A 392 5.18 -12.83 -7.13
C LEU A 392 6.51 -13.49 -7.54
N GLU A 393 7.24 -14.07 -6.59
CA GLU A 393 8.44 -14.85 -6.90
C GLU A 393 8.16 -16.00 -7.86
N ALA A 394 7.00 -16.65 -7.74
CA ALA A 394 6.60 -17.70 -8.66
C ALA A 394 6.14 -17.14 -10.01
N ALA A 395 5.47 -15.98 -10.00
CA ALA A 395 5.13 -15.24 -11.22
C ALA A 395 6.39 -14.90 -12.03
N ASP A 396 7.46 -14.46 -11.36
CA ASP A 396 8.76 -14.17 -11.99
C ASP A 396 9.44 -15.43 -12.57
N ARG A 397 9.11 -16.61 -12.05
CA ARG A 397 9.50 -17.91 -12.63
C ARG A 397 8.59 -18.37 -13.77
N GLY A 398 7.68 -17.51 -14.24
CA GLY A 398 6.80 -17.77 -15.39
C GLY A 398 5.41 -18.30 -15.03
N GLU A 399 5.05 -18.31 -13.75
CA GLU A 399 3.71 -18.73 -13.34
C GLU A 399 2.63 -17.74 -13.82
N LYS A 400 1.64 -18.24 -14.56
CA LYS A 400 0.53 -17.43 -15.09
C LYS A 400 -0.70 -17.50 -14.19
N LEU A 401 -1.47 -16.41 -14.16
CA LEU A 401 -2.82 -16.44 -13.59
C LEU A 401 -3.76 -17.25 -14.49
N THR A 402 -4.34 -18.30 -13.92
CA THR A 402 -5.29 -19.20 -14.59
C THR A 402 -6.70 -19.03 -14.04
N TYR A 403 -7.67 -19.58 -14.76
CA TYR A 403 -9.06 -19.64 -14.36
C TYR A 403 -9.76 -20.86 -14.96
N ASN A 404 -10.89 -21.27 -14.40
CA ASN A 404 -11.69 -22.35 -14.95
C ASN A 404 -12.44 -21.85 -16.20
N ILE A 405 -12.03 -22.30 -17.38
CA ILE A 405 -12.61 -21.89 -18.68
C ILE A 405 -14.11 -22.19 -18.77
N TYR A 406 -14.61 -23.24 -18.11
CA TYR A 406 -16.03 -23.58 -18.12
C TYR A 406 -16.92 -22.53 -17.44
N LEU A 407 -16.34 -21.65 -16.62
CA LEU A 407 -17.06 -20.53 -16.01
C LEU A 407 -17.14 -19.29 -16.92
N LEU A 408 -16.41 -19.27 -18.04
CA LEU A 408 -16.33 -18.10 -18.93
C LEU A 408 -17.69 -17.68 -19.49
N PRO A 409 -18.58 -18.57 -19.97
CA PRO A 409 -19.90 -18.18 -20.44
C PRO A 409 -20.74 -17.49 -19.36
N MET A 410 -20.68 -17.99 -18.12
CA MET A 410 -21.39 -17.40 -16.99
C MET A 410 -20.81 -16.04 -16.61
N ALA A 411 -19.49 -15.88 -16.63
CA ALA A 411 -18.85 -14.60 -16.40
C ALA A 411 -19.20 -13.57 -17.49
N ARG A 412 -19.28 -13.98 -18.76
CA ARG A 412 -19.70 -13.09 -19.86
C ARG A 412 -21.15 -12.64 -19.71
N ILE A 413 -22.06 -13.53 -19.31
CA ILE A 413 -23.45 -13.17 -18.97
C ILE A 413 -23.46 -12.18 -17.80
N ALA A 414 -22.69 -12.46 -16.74
CA ALA A 414 -22.58 -11.56 -15.59
C ALA A 414 -21.99 -10.18 -15.97
N LYS A 415 -21.08 -10.13 -16.95
CA LYS A 415 -20.55 -8.87 -17.49
C LYS A 415 -21.61 -8.07 -18.24
N VAL A 416 -22.41 -8.72 -19.07
CA VAL A 416 -23.56 -8.07 -19.75
C VAL A 416 -24.55 -7.55 -18.73
N TYR A 417 -24.86 -8.34 -17.70
CA TYR A 417 -25.72 -7.92 -16.60
C TYR A 417 -25.13 -6.71 -15.85
N SER A 418 -23.82 -6.72 -15.59
CA SER A 418 -23.12 -5.59 -14.96
C SER A 418 -23.22 -4.32 -15.79
N TRP A 419 -23.06 -4.43 -17.12
CA TRP A 419 -23.24 -3.31 -18.03
C TRP A 419 -24.66 -2.70 -17.96
N VAL A 420 -25.70 -3.53 -17.86
CA VAL A 420 -27.08 -3.05 -17.68
C VAL A 420 -27.24 -2.34 -16.34
N LEU A 421 -26.70 -2.90 -15.25
CA LEU A 421 -26.77 -2.28 -13.93
C LEU A 421 -26.05 -0.93 -13.87
N ASN A 422 -24.85 -0.83 -14.45
CA ASN A 422 -24.08 0.41 -14.48
C ASN A 422 -24.84 1.53 -15.20
N ARG A 423 -25.58 1.21 -16.27
CA ARG A 423 -26.47 2.16 -16.98
C ARG A 423 -27.63 2.67 -16.13
N LEU A 424 -27.99 1.93 -15.09
CA LEU A 424 -29.01 2.29 -14.10
C LEU A 424 -28.39 2.92 -12.83
N GLY A 425 -27.08 3.22 -12.83
CA GLY A 425 -26.36 3.75 -11.68
C GLY A 425 -26.11 2.74 -10.56
N MET A 426 -26.24 1.44 -10.84
CA MET A 426 -25.99 0.35 -9.89
C MET A 426 -24.69 -0.39 -10.19
N VAL A 427 -24.09 -1.03 -9.19
CA VAL A 427 -22.84 -1.78 -9.34
C VAL A 427 -23.12 -3.24 -9.72
N GLY A 428 -22.53 -3.70 -10.81
CA GLY A 428 -22.59 -5.08 -11.25
C GLY A 428 -21.60 -6.03 -10.57
N PRO A 429 -21.82 -7.36 -10.68
CA PRO A 429 -20.90 -8.36 -10.13
C PRO A 429 -19.51 -8.40 -10.79
N ILE A 430 -19.37 -7.85 -12.01
CA ILE A 430 -18.08 -7.67 -12.67
C ILE A 430 -17.86 -6.17 -12.89
N PRO A 431 -16.75 -5.61 -12.39
CA PRO A 431 -16.45 -4.19 -12.51
C PRO A 431 -16.55 -3.64 -13.94
N GLU A 432 -16.89 -2.36 -14.09
CA GLU A 432 -17.14 -1.72 -15.39
C GLU A 432 -15.96 -1.83 -16.37
N GLY A 433 -14.73 -1.56 -15.91
CA GLY A 433 -13.53 -1.64 -16.75
C GLY A 433 -12.88 -3.03 -16.82
N MET A 434 -13.40 -4.03 -16.08
CA MET A 434 -12.81 -5.37 -16.04
C MET A 434 -13.48 -6.32 -17.04
N SER A 435 -12.69 -7.12 -17.77
CA SER A 435 -13.22 -8.19 -18.64
C SER A 435 -13.72 -9.40 -17.83
N ALA A 436 -14.52 -10.27 -18.45
CA ALA A 436 -15.00 -11.50 -17.82
C ALA A 436 -13.83 -12.43 -17.45
N GLU A 437 -12.84 -12.54 -18.32
CA GLU A 437 -11.61 -13.30 -18.13
C GLU A 437 -10.78 -12.72 -16.96
N ALA A 438 -10.60 -11.40 -16.91
CA ALA A 438 -9.88 -10.74 -15.83
C ALA A 438 -10.57 -10.94 -14.48
N ALA A 439 -11.90 -10.87 -14.44
CA ALA A 439 -12.68 -11.15 -13.22
C ALA A 439 -12.52 -12.59 -12.74
N LEU A 440 -12.52 -13.57 -13.66
CA LEU A 440 -12.28 -14.97 -13.31
C LEU A 440 -10.85 -15.21 -12.84
N LYS A 441 -9.85 -14.58 -13.46
CA LYS A 441 -8.44 -14.62 -13.00
C LYS A 441 -8.30 -14.00 -11.61
N ASN A 442 -8.94 -12.86 -11.35
CA ASN A 442 -8.91 -12.21 -10.04
C ASN A 442 -9.53 -13.11 -8.96
N LYS A 443 -10.65 -13.77 -9.28
CA LYS A 443 -11.27 -14.76 -8.39
C LYS A 443 -10.34 -15.96 -8.13
N GLY A 444 -9.67 -16.47 -9.16
CA GLY A 444 -8.69 -17.55 -9.04
C GLY A 444 -7.49 -17.15 -8.17
N PHE A 445 -6.92 -15.97 -8.42
CA PHE A 445 -5.87 -15.35 -7.64
C PHE A 445 -6.25 -15.21 -6.16
N SER A 446 -7.42 -14.63 -5.88
CA SER A 446 -7.91 -14.44 -4.51
C SER A 446 -8.14 -15.76 -3.78
N LYS A 447 -8.69 -16.77 -4.46
CA LYS A 447 -8.88 -18.12 -3.90
C LYS A 447 -7.54 -18.76 -3.53
N ARG A 448 -6.56 -18.64 -4.42
CA ARG A 448 -5.22 -19.20 -4.20
C ARG A 448 -4.50 -18.51 -3.05
N HIS A 449 -4.50 -17.18 -3.05
CA HIS A 449 -3.99 -16.39 -1.93
C HIS A 449 -4.61 -16.83 -0.61
N ALA A 450 -5.93 -16.98 -0.54
CA ALA A 450 -6.62 -17.42 0.67
C ALA A 450 -6.18 -18.84 1.14
N ALA A 451 -5.96 -19.77 0.20
CA ALA A 451 -5.48 -21.11 0.51
C ALA A 451 -4.04 -21.10 1.08
N ILE A 452 -3.14 -20.35 0.43
CA ILE A 452 -1.75 -20.20 0.89
C ILE A 452 -1.72 -19.51 2.26
N LYS A 453 -2.48 -18.41 2.43
CA LYS A 453 -2.63 -17.70 3.71
C LYS A 453 -3.10 -18.62 4.83
N ALA A 454 -4.16 -19.40 4.59
CA ALA A 454 -4.70 -20.33 5.58
C ALA A 454 -3.64 -21.35 6.03
N ARG A 455 -2.88 -21.89 5.07
CA ARG A 455 -1.81 -22.84 5.38
C ARG A 455 -0.63 -22.19 6.10
N MET A 456 -0.19 -21.02 5.65
CA MET A 456 0.89 -20.27 6.28
C MET A 456 0.56 -19.90 7.73
N LEU A 457 -0.69 -19.51 8.03
CA LEU A 457 -1.09 -19.20 9.41
C LEU A 457 -0.98 -20.42 10.35
N ILE A 458 -1.21 -21.64 9.85
CA ILE A 458 -0.97 -22.87 10.61
C ILE A 458 0.52 -23.02 10.89
N LEU A 459 1.36 -22.87 9.86
CA LEU A 459 2.81 -22.97 9.99
C LEU A 459 3.39 -21.89 10.92
N ALA A 460 2.88 -20.66 10.86
CA ALA A 460 3.29 -19.56 11.72
C ALA A 460 2.93 -19.80 13.20
N ARG A 461 1.77 -20.41 13.47
CA ARG A 461 1.40 -20.83 14.83
C ARG A 461 2.34 -21.93 15.33
N GLN A 462 2.63 -22.93 14.51
CA GLN A 462 3.58 -24.00 14.86
C GLN A 462 4.98 -23.46 15.15
N PHE A 463 5.45 -22.51 14.32
CA PHE A 463 6.69 -21.80 14.58
C PHE A 463 6.66 -21.12 15.94
N GLN A 464 5.60 -20.35 16.22
CA GLN A 464 5.50 -19.62 17.48
C GLN A 464 5.46 -20.54 18.71
N GLU A 465 4.78 -21.68 18.62
CA GLU A 465 4.72 -22.70 19.68
C GLU A 465 6.10 -23.31 19.97
N VAL A 466 6.91 -23.56 18.94
CA VAL A 466 8.25 -24.16 19.08
C VAL A 466 9.31 -23.11 19.48
N ALA A 467 9.28 -21.95 18.84
CA ALA A 467 10.31 -20.94 18.97
C ALA A 467 10.09 -20.00 20.17
N GLY A 468 8.85 -19.85 20.65
CA GLY A 468 8.51 -18.99 21.79
C GLY A 468 8.45 -17.49 21.47
N TYR A 469 8.30 -17.14 20.19
CA TYR A 469 8.10 -15.77 19.69
C TYR A 469 7.45 -15.80 18.30
N ARG A 470 6.90 -14.68 17.84
CA ARG A 470 6.23 -14.64 16.52
C ARG A 470 7.26 -14.67 15.39
N PRO A 471 6.99 -15.34 14.26
CA PRO A 471 7.93 -15.34 13.14
C PRO A 471 8.11 -13.91 12.61
N PRO A 472 9.35 -13.42 12.50
CA PRO A 472 9.63 -12.15 11.84
C PRO A 472 9.33 -12.23 10.34
N TYR A 473 9.29 -11.10 9.63
CA TYR A 473 8.88 -11.07 8.22
C TYR A 473 9.62 -12.06 7.31
N TRP A 474 10.96 -12.18 7.43
CA TRP A 474 11.73 -13.10 6.59
C TRP A 474 11.35 -14.57 6.82
N GLU A 475 11.01 -14.92 8.06
CA GLU A 475 10.51 -16.24 8.42
C GLU A 475 9.07 -16.43 7.92
N LEU A 476 8.20 -15.42 8.05
CA LEU A 476 6.87 -15.44 7.43
C LEU A 476 6.93 -15.71 5.93
N LEU A 477 7.84 -15.04 5.20
CA LEU A 477 8.04 -15.27 3.77
C LEU A 477 8.52 -16.71 3.50
N ARG A 478 9.42 -17.26 4.33
CA ARG A 478 9.84 -18.67 4.23
C ARG A 478 8.64 -19.62 4.40
N LEU A 479 7.79 -19.37 5.40
CA LEU A 479 6.58 -20.15 5.64
C LEU A 479 5.54 -19.97 4.52
N ALA A 480 5.44 -18.78 3.91
CA ALA A 480 4.60 -18.52 2.75
C ALA A 480 5.03 -19.35 1.54
N ARG A 481 6.34 -19.40 1.27
CA ARG A 481 6.93 -20.23 0.21
C ARG A 481 6.64 -21.72 0.44
N GLN A 482 6.81 -22.20 1.67
CA GLN A 482 6.47 -23.58 2.04
C GLN A 482 4.97 -23.85 1.86
N ALA A 483 4.10 -22.99 2.41
CA ALA A 483 2.65 -23.12 2.28
C ALA A 483 2.20 -23.16 0.81
N LYS A 484 2.82 -22.34 -0.05
CA LYS A 484 2.55 -22.38 -1.50
C LYS A 484 2.94 -23.72 -2.12
N GLN A 485 4.13 -24.22 -1.83
CA GLN A 485 4.58 -25.53 -2.35
C GLN A 485 3.62 -26.67 -1.96
N GLU A 486 3.12 -26.65 -0.72
CA GLU A 486 2.17 -27.67 -0.23
C GLU A 486 0.75 -27.53 -0.80
N ILE A 487 0.35 -26.34 -1.27
CA ILE A 487 -0.94 -26.11 -1.93
C ILE A 487 -0.88 -26.43 -3.43
N ASP A 488 0.29 -26.27 -4.05
CA ASP A 488 0.50 -26.49 -5.47
C ASP A 488 0.90 -27.94 -5.81
N GLY A 489 1.53 -28.66 -4.87
CA GLY A 489 1.88 -30.08 -4.98
C GLY A 489 0.74 -30.99 -4.57
#